data_AF-A0AA38FRW6-F1
#
_entry.id   AF-A0AA38FRW6-F1
#
_cell.length_a   1.000
_cell.length_b   1.000
_cell.length_c   1.000
_cell.angle_alpha   90.00
_cell.angle_beta   90.00
_cell.angle_gamma   90.00
#
_symmetry.space_group_name_H-M   'P 1'
#
loop_
_entity.id
_entity.type
_entity.pdbx_description
1 polymer ?
#
loop_
_entity_poly.entity_id
_entity_poly.type
_entity_poly.pdbx_seq_one_letter_code
_entity_poly.pdbx_strand_id
1 'polypeptide(L)'
;VLVQLGDILDRGEDEIAIMSLLRSLSMQAEIYGGAVFQVNGNHETMNVDGDFRFVDHGAFEEAEDFMEYCNLHGSDWKTAFIEWIKVCGEWKARRKMTSSRWNNWSFTKIQKGSRARSLLFRPGGQLACELACHGVVLKVNDWIFCHGGLLPHHVKYGIKQLNKEVAQWMRSDNNESGMLEEIPFIATRGYDSVVWSRLYSQETLDEDSRNYQICGILAATLDSINAKGMVVGHTPQTMGANCKCNSRIWRIDVGMSSGVLGAVPE
;
A
#
# COMPACT_ATOMS: atom_id res chain seq x y z
N VAL A 1 19.03 -3.97 1.71
CA VAL A 1 17.91 -3.36 0.97
C VAL A 1 16.65 -4.11 1.36
N LEU A 2 15.60 -3.40 1.73
CA LEU A 2 14.26 -3.94 1.98
C LEU A 2 13.31 -3.36 0.92
N VAL A 3 12.39 -4.18 0.41
CA VAL A 3 11.28 -3.72 -0.43
C VAL A 3 9.98 -4.23 0.19
N GLN A 4 9.12 -3.32 0.63
CA GLN A 4 7.76 -3.59 1.08
C GLN A 4 6.83 -3.44 -0.14
N LEU A 5 5.93 -4.42 -0.35
CA LEU A 5 5.15 -4.56 -1.59
C LEU A 5 3.71 -4.01 -1.55
N GLY A 6 3.40 -3.04 -0.70
CA GLY A 6 2.04 -2.51 -0.50
C GLY A 6 1.20 -3.32 0.47
N ASP A 7 -0.04 -2.90 0.70
CA ASP A 7 -0.97 -3.43 1.69
C ASP A 7 -0.43 -3.33 3.12
N ILE A 8 -0.01 -2.12 3.47
CA ILE A 8 0.24 -1.73 4.87
C ILE A 8 -1.08 -1.38 5.55
N LEU A 9 -1.98 -0.74 4.80
CA LEU A 9 -3.29 -0.32 5.28
C LEU A 9 -4.30 -1.46 5.25
N ASP A 10 -5.35 -1.28 6.05
CA ASP A 10 -6.52 -2.12 6.23
C ASP A 10 -6.24 -3.46 6.94
N ARG A 11 -7.31 -4.08 7.45
CA ARG A 11 -7.28 -5.38 8.13
C ARG A 11 -6.30 -5.46 9.32
N GLY A 12 -6.02 -4.32 9.96
CA GLY A 12 -5.19 -4.19 11.17
C GLY A 12 -5.46 -2.88 11.90
N GLU A 13 -4.94 -2.71 13.11
CA GLU A 13 -5.19 -1.52 13.95
C GLU A 13 -3.94 -0.68 14.26
N ASP A 14 -2.80 -0.98 13.62
CA ASP A 14 -1.50 -0.31 13.83
C ASP A 14 -0.90 0.17 12.49
N GLU A 15 -1.75 0.59 11.58
CA GLU A 15 -1.42 0.91 10.18
C GLU A 15 -0.49 2.12 10.08
N ILE A 16 -0.84 3.23 10.76
CA ILE A 16 -0.05 4.47 10.74
C ILE A 16 1.27 4.25 11.47
N ALA A 17 1.27 3.43 12.54
CA ALA A 17 2.47 3.00 13.23
C ALA A 17 3.42 2.20 12.31
N ILE A 18 2.90 1.29 11.47
CA ILE A 18 3.71 0.56 10.50
C ILE A 18 4.29 1.50 9.43
N MET A 19 3.49 2.44 8.92
CA MET A 19 3.98 3.47 7.99
C MET A 19 5.11 4.32 8.62
N SER A 20 4.92 4.75 9.87
CA SER A 20 5.90 5.48 10.68
C SER A 20 7.19 4.67 10.87
N LEU A 21 7.07 3.37 11.19
CA LEU A 21 8.20 2.45 11.32
C LEU A 21 8.99 2.34 10.02
N LEU A 22 8.32 2.14 8.89
CA LEU A 22 8.98 2.01 7.58
C LEU A 22 9.69 3.31 7.19
N ARG A 23 9.10 4.46 7.50
CA ARG A 23 9.75 5.76 7.31
C ARG A 23 11.02 5.90 8.16
N SER A 24 10.93 5.58 9.44
CA SER A 24 12.06 5.61 10.38
C SER A 24 13.18 4.65 9.95
N LEU A 25 12.82 3.42 9.55
CA LEU A 25 13.76 2.43 9.04
C LEU A 25 14.42 2.87 7.73
N SER A 26 13.71 3.57 6.86
CA SER A 26 14.29 4.12 5.62
C SER A 26 15.42 5.10 5.94
N MET A 27 15.18 6.06 6.83
CA MET A 27 16.19 7.02 7.28
C MET A 27 17.38 6.34 7.95
N GLN A 28 17.13 5.34 8.80
CA GLN A 28 18.20 4.57 9.43
C GLN A 28 19.01 3.78 8.40
N ALA A 29 18.36 3.12 7.45
CA ALA A 29 19.02 2.32 6.44
C ALA A 29 19.95 3.18 5.57
N GLU A 30 19.52 4.38 5.16
CA GLU A 30 20.34 5.31 4.38
C GLU A 30 21.66 5.67 5.08
N ILE A 31 21.63 5.90 6.41
CA ILE A 31 22.82 6.21 7.22
C ILE A 31 23.87 5.08 7.14
N TYR A 32 23.42 3.83 7.03
CA TYR A 32 24.29 2.65 6.95
C TYR A 32 24.51 2.15 5.51
N GLY A 33 24.20 2.95 4.48
CA GLY A 33 24.36 2.59 3.07
C GLY A 33 23.36 1.54 2.58
N GLY A 34 22.28 1.32 3.33
CA GLY A 34 21.11 0.54 2.94
C GLY A 34 20.00 1.39 2.33
N ALA A 35 18.86 0.76 2.08
CA ALA A 35 17.64 1.42 1.60
C ALA A 35 16.40 0.61 1.98
N VAL A 36 15.31 1.31 2.27
CA VAL A 36 13.96 0.74 2.38
C VAL A 36 13.12 1.36 1.27
N PHE A 37 12.60 0.53 0.38
CA PHE A 37 11.66 0.92 -0.65
C PHE A 37 10.27 0.42 -0.31
N GLN A 38 9.26 1.18 -0.72
CA GLN A 38 7.86 0.83 -0.64
C GLN A 38 7.24 0.99 -2.02
N VAL A 39 6.26 0.15 -2.34
CA VAL A 39 5.34 0.38 -3.46
C VAL A 39 3.92 0.43 -2.92
N ASN A 40 3.07 1.24 -3.55
CA ASN A 40 1.67 1.34 -3.17
C ASN A 40 0.88 0.12 -3.68
N GLY A 41 0.09 -0.48 -2.79
CA GLY A 41 -0.85 -1.56 -3.08
C GLY A 41 -2.28 -1.07 -3.30
N ASN A 42 -3.22 -2.00 -3.41
CA ASN A 42 -4.62 -1.64 -3.63
C ASN A 42 -5.19 -0.96 -2.39
N HIS A 43 -4.84 -1.40 -1.19
CA HIS A 43 -5.32 -0.81 0.05
C HIS A 43 -4.82 0.64 0.26
N GLU A 44 -3.59 0.98 -0.15
CA GLU A 44 -3.13 2.38 -0.18
C GLU A 44 -3.98 3.24 -1.13
N THR A 45 -4.23 2.76 -2.35
CA THR A 45 -5.01 3.52 -3.34
C THR A 45 -6.48 3.64 -2.94
N MET A 46 -7.08 2.59 -2.37
CA MET A 46 -8.46 2.62 -1.87
C MET A 46 -8.64 3.66 -0.78
N ASN A 47 -7.71 3.72 0.18
CA ASN A 47 -7.79 4.69 1.27
C ASN A 47 -7.64 6.13 0.77
N VAL A 48 -6.79 6.38 -0.23
CA VAL A 48 -6.70 7.72 -0.84
C VAL A 48 -7.98 8.07 -1.60
N ASP A 49 -8.58 7.10 -2.27
CA ASP A 49 -9.87 7.23 -2.96
C ASP A 49 -11.07 7.37 -2.01
N GLY A 50 -10.85 7.23 -0.69
CA GLY A 50 -11.90 7.30 0.34
C GLY A 50 -12.73 6.02 0.46
N ASP A 51 -12.27 4.92 -0.12
CA ASP A 51 -12.87 3.60 0.03
C ASP A 51 -12.30 2.91 1.27
N PHE A 52 -13.10 2.90 2.34
CA PHE A 52 -12.72 2.36 3.64
C PHE A 52 -13.40 1.02 3.98
N ARG A 53 -13.85 0.27 2.96
CA ARG A 53 -14.61 -0.97 3.17
C ARG A 53 -13.86 -2.04 3.98
N PHE A 54 -12.53 -2.04 3.99
CA PHE A 54 -11.70 -3.04 4.66
C PHE A 54 -10.95 -2.51 5.90
N VAL A 55 -11.18 -1.25 6.27
CA VAL A 55 -10.54 -0.61 7.43
C VAL A 55 -11.07 -1.24 8.72
N ASP A 56 -10.16 -1.68 9.59
CA ASP A 56 -10.55 -2.17 10.92
C ASP A 56 -11.01 -1.00 11.82
N HIS A 57 -11.89 -1.28 12.78
CA HIS A 57 -12.32 -0.26 13.73
C HIS A 57 -11.15 0.38 14.47
N GLY A 58 -10.15 -0.42 14.88
CA GLY A 58 -8.98 0.08 15.59
C GLY A 58 -8.13 1.04 14.76
N ALA A 59 -8.13 0.92 13.43
CA ALA A 59 -7.44 1.85 12.54
C ALA A 59 -8.12 3.22 12.43
N PHE A 60 -9.44 3.29 12.56
CA PHE A 60 -10.14 4.58 12.69
C PHE A 60 -9.78 5.27 14.01
N GLU A 61 -9.65 4.50 15.08
CA GLU A 61 -9.23 5.03 16.38
C GLU A 61 -7.76 5.47 16.35
N GLU A 62 -6.87 4.72 15.69
CA GLU A 62 -5.49 5.13 15.46
C GLU A 62 -5.41 6.45 14.68
N ALA A 63 -6.24 6.63 13.65
CA ALA A 63 -6.30 7.87 12.89
C ALA A 63 -6.73 9.07 13.74
N GLU A 64 -7.68 8.89 14.67
CA GLU A 64 -8.06 9.94 15.63
C GLU A 64 -6.91 10.26 16.58
N ASP A 65 -6.28 9.24 17.18
CA ASP A 65 -5.16 9.39 18.11
C ASP A 65 -3.97 10.11 17.41
N PHE A 66 -3.62 9.68 16.20
CA PHE A 66 -2.54 10.28 15.41
C PHE A 66 -2.83 11.74 15.06
N MET A 67 -4.06 12.05 14.67
CA MET A 67 -4.46 13.42 14.36
C MET A 67 -4.38 14.34 15.59
N GLU A 68 -4.81 13.85 16.75
CA GLU A 68 -4.66 14.58 18.02
C GLU A 68 -3.17 14.78 18.34
N TYR A 69 -2.35 13.75 18.18
CA TYR A 69 -0.91 13.82 18.38
C TYR A 69 -0.24 14.85 17.45
N CYS A 70 -0.57 14.88 16.16
CA CYS A 70 -0.09 15.90 15.22
C CYS A 70 -0.48 17.31 15.65
N ASN A 71 -1.72 17.52 16.10
CA ASN A 71 -2.18 18.84 16.56
C ASN A 71 -1.37 19.34 17.77
N LEU A 72 -0.97 18.45 18.67
CA LEU A 72 -0.11 18.79 19.82
C LEU A 72 1.32 19.17 19.41
N HIS A 73 1.82 18.65 18.29
CA HIS A 73 3.16 18.94 17.74
C HIS A 73 3.15 20.17 16.80
N GLY A 74 1.99 20.80 16.59
CA GLY A 74 1.86 22.00 15.80
C GLY A 74 2.05 21.75 14.30
N SER A 75 2.93 22.53 13.66
CA SER A 75 3.11 22.49 12.19
C SER A 75 4.10 21.43 11.69
N ASP A 76 4.86 20.79 12.59
CA ASP A 76 5.85 19.78 12.22
C ASP A 76 5.27 18.36 12.23
N TRP A 77 4.36 18.12 11.28
CA TRP A 77 3.71 16.82 11.16
C TRP A 77 4.70 15.71 10.75
N LYS A 78 5.81 16.03 10.07
CA LYS A 78 6.78 15.03 9.60
C LYS A 78 7.55 14.42 10.77
N THR A 79 7.99 15.26 11.71
CA THR A 79 8.60 14.78 12.95
C THR A 79 7.59 13.95 13.75
N ALA A 80 6.36 14.46 13.91
CA ALA A 80 5.30 13.70 14.58
C ALA A 80 5.06 12.33 13.91
N PHE A 81 5.00 12.28 12.58
CA PHE A 81 4.84 11.03 11.84
C PHE A 81 5.98 10.05 12.10
N ILE A 82 7.23 10.49 12.08
CA ILE A 82 8.40 9.62 12.35
C ILE A 82 8.43 9.14 13.81
N GLU A 83 7.96 9.96 14.75
CA GLU A 83 7.93 9.63 16.18
C GLU A 83 6.73 8.77 16.58
N TRP A 84 5.69 8.73 15.75
CA TRP A 84 4.44 8.02 16.05
C TRP A 84 4.66 6.58 16.51
N ILE A 85 5.52 5.81 15.82
CA ILE A 85 5.85 4.42 16.21
C ILE A 85 6.37 4.29 17.65
N LYS A 86 7.01 5.32 18.21
CA LYS A 86 7.55 5.31 19.58
C LYS A 86 6.46 5.53 20.64
N VAL A 87 5.37 6.20 20.28
CA VAL A 87 4.35 6.68 21.23
C VAL A 87 2.99 6.00 21.03
N CYS A 88 2.70 5.43 19.86
CA CYS A 88 1.37 4.90 19.50
C CYS A 88 0.85 3.87 20.52
N GLY A 89 1.73 3.06 21.11
CA GLY A 89 1.37 2.09 22.15
C GLY A 89 0.82 2.73 23.42
N GLU A 90 1.38 3.87 23.85
CA GLU A 90 0.91 4.63 25.00
C GLU A 90 -0.45 5.27 24.73
N TRP A 91 -0.63 5.82 23.52
CA TRP A 91 -1.91 6.37 23.06
C TRP A 91 -3.01 5.31 23.04
N LYS A 92 -2.73 4.15 22.45
CA LYS A 92 -3.63 3.00 22.40
C LYS A 92 -3.99 2.49 23.80
N ALA A 93 -3.02 2.44 24.73
CA ALA A 93 -3.27 2.05 26.12
C ALA A 93 -4.15 3.07 26.86
N ARG A 94 -3.87 4.37 26.70
CA ARG A 94 -4.66 5.46 27.29
C ARG A 94 -6.11 5.42 26.80
N ARG A 95 -6.31 5.20 25.50
CA ARG A 95 -7.64 5.06 24.89
C ARG A 95 -8.40 3.88 25.50
N LYS A 96 -7.79 2.70 25.61
CA LYS A 96 -8.40 1.50 26.24
C LYS A 96 -8.80 1.73 27.70
N MET A 97 -8.02 2.49 28.47
CA MET A 97 -8.39 2.86 29.84
C MET A 97 -9.62 3.77 29.89
N THR A 98 -9.71 4.77 29.00
CA THR A 98 -10.85 5.69 28.97
C THR A 98 -12.14 5.05 28.45
N SER A 99 -12.05 4.08 27.53
CA SER A 99 -13.22 3.39 26.97
C SER A 99 -13.91 2.46 27.97
N SER A 100 -13.15 1.85 28.90
CA SER A 100 -13.72 0.99 29.96
C SER A 100 -14.68 1.69 30.93
N ARG A 101 -14.67 3.03 30.99
CA ARG A 101 -15.50 3.80 31.95
C ARG A 101 -16.85 4.24 31.40
N TRP A 102 -17.05 4.29 30.09
CA TRP A 102 -18.27 4.78 29.45
C TRP A 102 -18.55 3.92 28.19
N ASN A 103 -19.55 3.04 28.28
CA ASN A 103 -20.17 2.19 27.26
C ASN A 103 -19.47 1.93 25.91
N ASN A 104 -19.45 0.65 25.55
CA ASN A 104 -19.16 0.10 24.23
C ASN A 104 -19.79 0.92 23.10
N TRP A 105 -18.94 1.38 22.17
CA TRP A 105 -19.30 1.92 20.86
C TRP A 105 -20.29 3.09 20.85
N SER A 106 -19.79 4.32 20.99
CA SER A 106 -20.60 5.51 20.66
C SER A 106 -20.46 5.84 19.18
N PHE A 107 -21.59 6.00 18.50
CA PHE A 107 -21.67 6.47 17.11
C PHE A 107 -20.78 7.70 16.83
N THR A 108 -20.66 8.59 17.82
CA THR A 108 -19.82 9.78 17.76
C THR A 108 -18.32 9.48 17.65
N LYS A 109 -17.80 8.41 18.27
CA LYS A 109 -16.37 8.04 18.17
C LYS A 109 -16.04 7.50 16.78
N ILE A 110 -16.91 6.65 16.23
CA ILE A 110 -16.76 6.14 14.85
C ILE A 110 -16.72 7.30 13.87
N GLN A 111 -17.61 8.28 14.02
CA GLN A 111 -17.64 9.44 13.14
C GLN A 111 -16.37 10.29 13.23
N LYS A 112 -15.78 10.42 14.43
CA LYS A 112 -14.52 11.16 14.61
C LYS A 112 -13.35 10.43 13.94
N GLY A 113 -13.16 9.15 14.22
CA GLY A 113 -12.11 8.34 13.60
C GLY A 113 -12.23 8.27 12.08
N SER A 114 -13.45 8.08 11.56
CA SER A 114 -13.74 8.10 10.12
C SER A 114 -13.38 9.45 9.50
N ARG A 115 -13.79 10.57 10.12
CA ARG A 115 -13.42 11.91 9.66
C ARG A 115 -11.91 12.15 9.72
N ALA A 116 -11.24 11.68 10.77
CA ALA A 116 -9.80 11.81 10.92
C ALA A 116 -9.08 11.08 9.78
N ARG A 117 -9.43 9.82 9.52
CA ARG A 117 -8.91 9.03 8.41
C ARG A 117 -9.15 9.71 7.06
N SER A 118 -10.38 10.16 6.79
CA SER A 118 -10.71 10.90 5.56
C SER A 118 -9.81 12.12 5.35
N LEU A 119 -9.54 12.90 6.40
CA LEU A 119 -8.70 14.10 6.27
C LEU A 119 -7.22 13.77 6.04
N LEU A 120 -6.72 12.68 6.64
CA LEU A 120 -5.34 12.23 6.50
C LEU A 120 -5.06 11.62 5.12
N PHE A 121 -6.00 10.81 4.59
CA PHE A 121 -5.79 10.02 3.38
C PHE A 121 -6.41 10.59 2.11
N ARG A 122 -7.40 11.50 2.16
CA ARG A 122 -7.91 12.14 0.92
C ARG A 122 -6.76 12.76 0.10
N PRO A 123 -6.90 12.94 -1.22
CA PRO A 123 -5.91 13.64 -2.03
C PRO A 123 -5.47 14.96 -1.39
N GLY A 124 -4.15 15.17 -1.29
CA GLY A 124 -3.53 16.32 -0.61
C GLY A 124 -3.50 16.24 0.93
N GLY A 125 -4.05 15.18 1.52
CA GLY A 125 -3.90 14.85 2.95
C GLY A 125 -2.46 14.45 3.28
N GLN A 126 -2.09 14.56 4.56
CA GLN A 126 -0.71 14.32 5.01
C GLN A 126 -0.23 12.90 4.70
N LEU A 127 -1.04 11.87 5.01
CA LEU A 127 -0.68 10.48 4.74
C LEU A 127 -0.80 10.16 3.24
N ALA A 128 -1.75 10.76 2.52
CA ALA A 128 -1.81 10.66 1.06
C ALA A 128 -0.52 11.16 0.40
N CYS A 129 0.03 12.29 0.88
CA CYS A 129 1.26 12.85 0.39
C CYS A 129 2.50 12.02 0.77
N GLU A 130 2.49 11.33 1.91
CA GLU A 130 3.53 10.34 2.24
C GLU A 130 3.47 9.15 1.27
N LEU A 131 2.28 8.59 1.03
CA LEU A 131 2.09 7.51 0.05
C LEU A 131 2.50 7.92 -1.36
N ALA A 132 2.29 9.19 -1.74
CA ALA A 132 2.72 9.76 -3.01
C ALA A 132 4.25 9.81 -3.21
N CYS A 133 5.04 9.56 -2.16
CA CYS A 133 6.49 9.40 -2.25
C CYS A 133 6.89 8.00 -2.76
N HIS A 134 5.93 7.10 -2.89
CA HIS A 134 6.12 5.72 -3.33
C HIS A 134 5.45 5.49 -4.68
N GLY A 135 6.07 4.68 -5.53
CA GLY A 135 5.50 4.31 -6.83
C GLY A 135 4.55 3.12 -6.69
N VAL A 136 3.75 2.85 -7.73
CA VAL A 136 3.03 1.57 -7.88
C VAL A 136 3.92 0.48 -8.50
N VAL A 137 5.02 0.90 -9.15
CA VAL A 137 6.04 0.03 -9.72
C VAL A 137 7.42 0.55 -9.37
N LEU A 138 8.29 -0.33 -8.87
CA LEU A 138 9.69 -0.05 -8.58
C LEU A 138 10.57 -0.96 -9.44
N LYS A 139 11.59 -0.39 -10.09
CA LYS A 139 12.66 -1.14 -10.75
C LYS A 139 13.95 -0.98 -9.95
N VAL A 140 14.50 -2.08 -9.44
CA VAL A 140 15.82 -2.13 -8.81
C VAL A 140 16.71 -3.06 -9.63
N ASN A 141 17.73 -2.50 -10.28
CA ASN A 141 18.55 -3.21 -11.26
C ASN A 141 17.66 -3.90 -12.32
N ASP A 142 17.78 -5.21 -12.47
CA ASP A 142 17.02 -6.01 -13.43
C ASP A 142 15.70 -6.57 -12.87
N TRP A 143 15.28 -6.16 -11.67
CA TRP A 143 14.08 -6.68 -11.00
C TRP A 143 12.98 -5.63 -10.89
N ILE A 144 11.75 -6.09 -11.11
CA ILE A 144 10.53 -5.30 -10.96
C ILE A 144 9.79 -5.70 -9.69
N PHE A 145 9.27 -4.71 -8.99
CA PHE A 145 8.50 -4.86 -7.76
C PHE A 145 7.21 -4.07 -7.94
N CYS A 146 6.07 -4.73 -7.75
CA CYS A 146 4.75 -4.12 -7.80
C CYS A 146 3.78 -4.97 -6.99
N HIS A 147 2.66 -4.39 -6.58
CA HIS A 147 1.76 -5.06 -5.67
C HIS A 147 1.02 -6.26 -6.32
N GLY A 148 0.20 -6.03 -7.35
CA GLY A 148 -0.53 -7.08 -8.06
C GLY A 148 0.26 -7.68 -9.22
N GLY A 149 0.70 -6.85 -10.17
CA GLY A 149 1.49 -7.31 -11.31
C GLY A 149 1.57 -6.31 -12.46
N LEU A 150 2.68 -6.35 -13.20
CA LEU A 150 2.85 -5.53 -14.39
C LEU A 150 2.48 -6.30 -15.66
N LEU A 151 1.65 -5.73 -16.52
CA LEU A 151 1.21 -6.32 -17.79
C LEU A 151 1.81 -5.56 -18.99
N PRO A 152 1.83 -6.13 -20.21
CA PRO A 152 2.46 -5.47 -21.36
C PRO A 152 1.89 -4.09 -21.67
N HIS A 153 0.59 -3.89 -21.44
CA HIS A 153 -0.06 -2.59 -21.68
C HIS A 153 0.35 -1.53 -20.64
N HIS A 154 0.66 -1.91 -19.40
CA HIS A 154 1.23 -1.00 -18.39
C HIS A 154 2.63 -0.51 -18.82
N VAL A 155 3.45 -1.41 -19.37
CA VAL A 155 4.78 -1.04 -19.90
C VAL A 155 4.63 -0.08 -21.07
N LYS A 156 3.72 -0.39 -22.01
CA LYS A 156 3.46 0.44 -23.18
C LYS A 156 2.97 1.83 -22.79
N TYR A 157 2.15 1.93 -21.74
CA TYR A 157 1.73 3.22 -21.18
C TYR A 157 2.92 4.00 -20.60
N GLY A 158 3.80 3.31 -19.87
CA GLY A 158 5.05 3.86 -19.38
C GLY A 158 5.10 3.92 -17.86
N ILE A 159 6.02 3.16 -17.25
CA ILE A 159 6.16 3.04 -15.79
C ILE A 159 6.39 4.41 -15.11
N LYS A 160 7.23 5.27 -15.71
CA LYS A 160 7.51 6.60 -15.17
C LYS A 160 6.24 7.46 -15.16
N GLN A 161 5.41 7.34 -16.20
CA GLN A 161 4.16 8.06 -16.31
C GLN A 161 3.14 7.55 -15.29
N LEU A 162 2.97 6.23 -15.16
CA LEU A 162 2.11 5.61 -14.13
C LEU A 162 2.44 6.13 -12.72
N ASN A 163 3.72 6.05 -12.32
CA ASN A 163 4.13 6.51 -11.01
C ASN A 163 3.94 8.02 -10.83
N LYS A 164 4.16 8.82 -11.88
CA LYS A 164 3.98 10.28 -11.85
C LYS A 164 2.50 10.62 -11.62
N GLU A 165 1.60 10.07 -12.41
CA GLU A 165 0.16 10.35 -12.35
C GLU A 165 -0.45 9.90 -11.03
N VAL A 166 -0.09 8.70 -10.53
CA VAL A 166 -0.57 8.24 -9.21
C VAL A 166 -0.09 9.18 -8.10
N ALA A 167 1.16 9.60 -8.14
CA ALA A 167 1.72 10.52 -7.15
C ALA A 167 1.09 11.92 -7.23
N GLN A 168 0.81 12.43 -8.43
CA GLN A 168 0.12 13.71 -8.62
C GLN A 168 -1.32 13.66 -8.10
N TRP A 169 -2.05 12.58 -8.42
CA TRP A 169 -3.39 12.35 -7.89
C TRP A 169 -3.38 12.32 -6.36
N MET A 170 -2.51 11.52 -5.74
CA MET A 170 -2.44 11.42 -4.26
C MET A 170 -2.08 12.76 -3.59
N ARG A 171 -1.27 13.61 -4.23
CA ARG A 171 -0.96 14.96 -3.74
C ARG A 171 -2.04 16.00 -4.03
N SER A 172 -3.04 15.67 -4.85
CA SER A 172 -4.00 16.65 -5.37
C SER A 172 -3.31 17.75 -6.21
N ASP A 173 -2.26 17.37 -6.96
CA ASP A 173 -1.52 18.25 -7.85
C ASP A 173 -2.28 18.47 -9.17
N ASN A 174 -1.94 19.55 -9.86
CA ASN A 174 -2.41 19.78 -11.23
C ASN A 174 -1.62 18.94 -12.24
N ASN A 175 -2.32 18.46 -13.26
CA ASN A 175 -1.79 17.82 -14.46
C ASN A 175 -1.18 18.84 -15.44
N GLU A 176 -0.65 18.35 -16.57
CA GLU A 176 0.01 19.20 -17.58
C GLU A 176 -0.91 20.24 -18.23
N SER A 177 -2.23 20.02 -18.16
CA SER A 177 -3.25 20.96 -18.63
C SER A 177 -3.70 21.96 -17.56
N GLY A 178 -3.13 21.91 -16.35
CA GLY A 178 -3.49 22.78 -15.22
C GLY A 178 -4.77 22.37 -14.48
N MET A 179 -5.34 21.21 -14.78
CA MET A 179 -6.51 20.65 -14.08
C MET A 179 -6.05 19.68 -12.99
N LEU A 180 -6.84 19.45 -11.95
CA LEU A 180 -6.53 18.43 -10.94
C LEU A 180 -6.37 17.05 -11.61
N GLU A 181 -5.33 16.31 -11.23
CA GLU A 181 -5.11 14.95 -11.74
C GLU A 181 -6.23 14.00 -11.30
N GLU A 182 -6.76 13.24 -12.25
CA GLU A 182 -7.79 12.23 -11.98
C GLU A 182 -7.15 10.90 -11.53
N ILE A 183 -7.96 10.01 -10.97
CA ILE A 183 -7.49 8.70 -10.51
C ILE A 183 -6.99 7.88 -11.72
N PRO A 184 -5.72 7.45 -11.75
CA PRO A 184 -5.19 6.67 -12.87
C PRO A 184 -5.64 5.22 -12.83
N PHE A 185 -6.80 4.90 -13.43
CA PHE A 185 -7.42 3.56 -13.32
C PHE A 185 -6.49 2.43 -13.76
N ILE A 186 -5.70 2.63 -14.81
CA ILE A 186 -4.70 1.65 -15.28
C ILE A 186 -3.72 1.20 -14.16
N ALA A 187 -3.47 2.04 -13.16
CA ALA A 187 -2.64 1.69 -12.01
C ALA A 187 -3.47 1.27 -10.79
N THR A 188 -4.64 1.87 -10.56
CA THR A 188 -5.31 1.86 -9.24
C THR A 188 -6.66 1.14 -9.20
N ARG A 189 -7.31 0.88 -10.34
CA ARG A 189 -8.66 0.28 -10.38
C ARG A 189 -8.83 -0.72 -11.50
N GLY A 190 -9.58 -1.79 -11.22
CA GLY A 190 -9.91 -2.85 -12.18
C GLY A 190 -8.94 -4.03 -12.10
N TYR A 191 -9.45 -5.22 -12.41
CA TYR A 191 -8.76 -6.50 -12.20
C TYR A 191 -7.44 -6.66 -12.95
N ASP A 192 -7.19 -5.85 -13.98
CA ASP A 192 -5.95 -5.85 -14.74
C ASP A 192 -4.99 -4.72 -14.36
N SER A 193 -5.39 -3.79 -13.48
CA SER A 193 -4.52 -2.71 -13.02
C SER A 193 -3.33 -3.19 -12.20
N VAL A 194 -2.29 -2.36 -12.12
CA VAL A 194 -1.01 -2.69 -11.48
C VAL A 194 -1.17 -3.21 -10.05
N VAL A 195 -2.06 -2.59 -9.26
CA VAL A 195 -2.25 -2.96 -7.86
C VAL A 195 -3.27 -4.08 -7.65
N TRP A 196 -4.16 -4.35 -8.60
CA TRP A 196 -5.23 -5.37 -8.41
C TRP A 196 -4.98 -6.68 -9.16
N SER A 197 -4.05 -6.72 -10.11
CA SER A 197 -3.86 -7.91 -10.93
C SER A 197 -3.47 -9.12 -10.09
N ARG A 198 -4.25 -10.19 -10.20
CA ARG A 198 -3.92 -11.50 -9.60
C ARG A 198 -3.36 -12.49 -10.62
N LEU A 199 -3.13 -12.05 -11.87
CA LEU A 199 -2.79 -12.91 -13.02
C LEU A 199 -1.61 -13.85 -12.72
N TYR A 200 -0.57 -13.32 -12.07
CA TYR A 200 0.66 -14.05 -11.81
C TYR A 200 0.61 -14.94 -10.57
N SER A 201 -0.37 -14.74 -9.69
CA SER A 201 -0.40 -15.34 -8.36
C SER A 201 -1.56 -16.29 -8.10
N GLN A 202 -2.57 -16.30 -8.98
CA GLN A 202 -3.66 -17.29 -8.92
C GLN A 202 -3.15 -18.71 -9.18
N GLU A 203 -3.62 -19.66 -8.37
CA GLU A 203 -3.52 -21.08 -8.68
C GLU A 203 -4.68 -21.49 -9.59
N THR A 204 -4.42 -22.38 -10.55
CA THR A 204 -5.38 -22.78 -11.57
C THR A 204 -5.41 -24.29 -11.70
N LEU A 205 -6.62 -24.88 -11.81
CA LEU A 205 -6.81 -26.33 -11.88
C LEU A 205 -6.32 -26.99 -13.19
N ASP A 206 -6.18 -26.21 -14.27
CA ASP A 206 -5.60 -26.63 -15.56
C ASP A 206 -4.19 -26.02 -15.68
N GLU A 207 -3.24 -26.63 -14.96
CA GLU A 207 -1.93 -26.04 -14.70
C GLU A 207 -1.11 -25.83 -15.98
N ASP A 208 -1.05 -26.76 -16.92
CA ASP A 208 -0.02 -26.71 -17.96
C ASP A 208 -0.27 -25.64 -19.03
N SER A 209 -1.47 -25.61 -19.63
CA SER A 209 -1.78 -24.68 -20.73
C SER A 209 -1.83 -23.24 -20.26
N ARG A 210 -2.47 -22.99 -19.11
CA ARG A 210 -2.63 -21.64 -18.56
C ARG A 210 -1.33 -21.11 -17.97
N ASN A 211 -0.53 -21.94 -17.29
CA ASN A 211 0.79 -21.50 -16.83
C ASN A 211 1.70 -21.14 -18.02
N TYR A 212 1.66 -21.90 -19.13
CA TYR A 212 2.43 -21.56 -20.33
C TYR A 212 2.06 -20.17 -20.86
N GLN A 213 0.76 -19.86 -20.97
CA GLN A 213 0.29 -18.54 -21.41
C GLN A 213 0.70 -17.42 -20.45
N ILE A 214 0.53 -17.61 -19.14
CA ILE A 214 0.91 -16.62 -18.12
C ILE A 214 2.42 -16.36 -18.16
N CYS A 215 3.24 -17.41 -18.28
CA CYS A 215 4.69 -17.26 -18.41
C CYS A 215 5.09 -16.58 -19.73
N GLY A 216 4.34 -16.79 -20.82
CA GLY A 216 4.51 -16.04 -22.07
C GLY A 216 4.22 -14.55 -21.92
N ILE A 217 3.13 -14.20 -21.23
CA ILE A 217 2.79 -12.79 -20.91
C ILE A 217 3.87 -12.17 -20.03
N LEU A 218 4.31 -12.87 -18.97
CA LEU A 218 5.38 -12.42 -18.10
C LEU A 218 6.67 -12.16 -18.88
N ALA A 219 7.07 -13.08 -19.76
CA ALA A 219 8.26 -12.92 -20.59
C ALA A 219 8.14 -11.68 -21.49
N ALA A 220 7.03 -11.53 -22.20
CA ALA A 220 6.79 -10.36 -23.05
C ALA A 220 6.84 -9.04 -22.24
N THR A 221 6.23 -8.99 -21.05
CA THR A 221 6.30 -7.82 -20.17
C THR A 221 7.75 -7.53 -19.78
N LEU A 222 8.48 -8.51 -19.24
CA LEU A 222 9.83 -8.33 -18.72
C LEU A 222 10.84 -7.96 -19.81
N ASP A 223 10.74 -8.59 -20.97
CA ASP A 223 11.64 -8.36 -22.10
C ASP A 223 11.44 -6.92 -22.66
N SER A 224 10.19 -6.43 -22.69
CA SER A 224 9.89 -5.06 -23.13
C SER A 224 10.47 -3.95 -22.24
N ILE A 225 10.86 -4.27 -21.00
CA ILE A 225 11.50 -3.35 -20.04
C ILE A 225 12.93 -3.75 -19.67
N ASN A 226 13.50 -4.73 -20.38
CA ASN A 226 14.80 -5.31 -20.10
C ASN A 226 14.98 -5.63 -18.60
N ALA A 227 14.12 -6.52 -18.09
CA ALA A 227 14.14 -7.03 -16.73
C ALA A 227 14.25 -8.56 -16.71
N LYS A 228 14.88 -9.10 -15.66
CA LYS A 228 15.07 -10.54 -15.46
C LYS A 228 13.88 -11.20 -14.78
N GLY A 229 13.25 -10.50 -13.85
CA GLY A 229 12.13 -11.02 -13.08
C GLY A 229 11.29 -9.96 -12.39
N MET A 230 10.17 -10.42 -11.83
CA MET A 230 9.19 -9.62 -11.11
C MET A 230 8.91 -10.24 -9.74
N VAL A 231 8.62 -9.39 -8.75
CA VAL A 231 8.17 -9.80 -7.41
C VAL A 231 6.84 -9.13 -7.13
N VAL A 232 5.86 -9.93 -6.71
CA VAL A 232 4.47 -9.50 -6.46
C VAL A 232 3.95 -9.96 -5.10
N GLY A 233 3.01 -9.18 -4.56
CA GLY A 233 2.23 -9.47 -3.36
C GLY A 233 0.78 -9.78 -3.70
N HIS A 234 -0.15 -9.11 -2.99
CA HIS A 234 -1.61 -9.02 -3.20
C HIS A 234 -2.44 -10.32 -3.09
N THR A 235 -1.89 -11.45 -3.53
CA THR A 235 -2.57 -12.74 -3.54
C THR A 235 -1.86 -13.68 -2.60
N PRO A 236 -2.43 -13.93 -1.41
CA PRO A 236 -1.83 -14.77 -0.39
C PRO A 236 -1.46 -16.17 -0.90
N GLN A 237 -0.23 -16.58 -0.61
CA GLN A 237 0.32 -17.88 -0.91
C GLN A 237 0.31 -18.73 0.37
N THR A 238 -0.65 -19.64 0.47
CA THR A 238 -0.91 -20.44 1.68
C THR A 238 0.24 -21.38 2.08
N MET A 239 1.12 -21.71 1.13
CA MET A 239 2.30 -22.56 1.34
C MET A 239 3.59 -21.77 1.57
N GLY A 240 3.48 -20.44 1.72
CA GLY A 240 4.62 -19.53 1.83
C GLY A 240 5.09 -18.96 0.48
N ALA A 241 6.10 -18.10 0.56
CA ALA A 241 6.67 -17.43 -0.60
C ALA A 241 7.26 -18.45 -1.57
N ASN A 242 6.98 -18.27 -2.86
CA ASN A 242 7.35 -19.23 -3.89
C ASN A 242 7.57 -18.53 -5.25
N CYS A 243 7.93 -19.29 -6.29
CA CYS A 243 8.16 -18.75 -7.62
C CYS A 243 7.60 -19.63 -8.75
N LYS A 244 7.33 -19.02 -9.90
CA LYS A 244 6.91 -19.68 -11.15
C LYS A 244 7.74 -19.18 -12.34
N CYS A 245 7.50 -19.76 -13.52
CA CYS A 245 8.12 -19.34 -14.79
C CYS A 245 9.66 -19.30 -14.75
N ASN A 246 10.28 -20.40 -14.30
CA ASN A 246 11.74 -20.51 -14.14
C ASN A 246 12.31 -19.41 -13.23
N SER A 247 11.65 -19.17 -12.10
CA SER A 247 12.01 -18.16 -11.09
C SER A 247 12.02 -16.71 -11.61
N ARG A 248 11.33 -16.43 -12.72
CA ARG A 248 11.14 -15.06 -13.25
C ARG A 248 9.99 -14.31 -12.57
N ILE A 249 9.14 -14.99 -11.82
CA ILE A 249 8.10 -14.36 -10.97
C ILE A 249 8.17 -14.93 -9.56
N TRP A 250 8.26 -14.06 -8.57
CA TRP A 250 8.20 -14.39 -7.14
C TRP A 250 6.91 -13.85 -6.52
N ARG A 251 6.24 -14.71 -5.77
CA ARG A 251 4.95 -14.43 -5.12
C ARG A 251 5.19 -14.51 -3.62
N ILE A 252 5.16 -13.36 -2.94
CA ILE A 252 5.69 -13.25 -1.57
C ILE A 252 4.67 -12.84 -0.52
N ASP A 253 3.44 -12.55 -0.91
CA ASP A 253 2.36 -12.39 0.06
C ASP A 253 2.03 -13.74 0.67
N VAL A 254 2.21 -13.87 1.99
CA VAL A 254 1.94 -15.10 2.76
C VAL A 254 0.78 -14.93 3.72
N GLY A 255 -0.04 -13.88 3.56
CA GLY A 255 -1.19 -13.60 4.41
C GLY A 255 -0.79 -13.28 5.86
N MET A 256 0.21 -12.41 6.05
CA MET A 256 0.76 -12.10 7.38
C MET A 256 -0.26 -11.45 8.33
N SER A 257 -1.25 -10.71 7.81
CA SER A 257 -2.30 -10.13 8.62
C SER A 257 -3.32 -11.20 9.03
N SER A 258 -3.64 -11.25 10.33
CA SER A 258 -4.73 -12.09 10.84
C SER A 258 -6.08 -11.73 10.24
N GLY A 259 -6.25 -10.48 9.77
CA GLY A 259 -7.46 -10.01 9.11
C GLY A 259 -7.62 -10.50 7.67
N VAL A 260 -6.66 -11.25 7.12
CA VAL A 260 -6.74 -11.84 5.77
C VAL A 260 -7.29 -13.27 5.81
N LEU A 261 -7.02 -14.02 6.88
CA LEU A 261 -7.43 -15.42 7.02
C LEU A 261 -8.93 -15.53 7.30
N GLY A 262 -9.72 -15.91 6.30
CA GLY A 262 -11.17 -16.09 6.41
C GLY A 262 -12.00 -14.81 6.23
N ALA A 263 -11.38 -13.72 5.79
CA ALA A 263 -12.07 -12.49 5.46
C ALA A 263 -12.78 -12.56 4.10
N VAL A 264 -13.71 -11.62 3.89
CA VAL A 264 -14.35 -11.42 2.59
C VAL A 264 -13.26 -11.05 1.57
N PRO A 265 -13.16 -11.75 0.43
CA PRO A 265 -12.23 -11.38 -0.63
C PRO A 265 -12.43 -9.93 -1.07
N GLU A 266 -11.35 -9.27 -1.48
CA GLU A 266 -11.47 -7.97 -2.17
C GLU A 266 -12.04 -8.10 -3.58
#